data_AF-A0AAV7QD72-F1
#
_entry.id   AF-A0AAV7QD72-F1
#
_cell.length_a   1.000
_cell.length_b   1.000
_cell.length_c   1.000
_cell.angle_alpha   90.00
_cell.angle_beta   90.00
_cell.angle_gamma   90.00
#
_symmetry.space_group_name_H-M   'P 1'
#
loop_
_entity.id
_entity.type
_entity.pdbx_description
1 polymer ?
#
loop_
_entity_poly.entity_id
_entity_poly.type
_entity_poly.pdbx_seq_one_letter_code
_entity_poly.pdbx_strand_id
1 'polypeptide(L)'
;MAVVRGQFIAIAAYLNVDRSNKHSQLEHTIRELETLHRRTGVLATRRQLTMAHKQLRAIGMDRAQYALLLVKYKYYAEGNKAGCFLAQHLRSQAVQWRVEKFRLVDGTLTCQEELITKEFESFYATLYAAN
;
A
#
# COMPACT_ATOMS: atom_id res chain seq x y z
N MET A 1 10.21 0.61 21.95
CA MET A 1 9.16 0.79 20.92
C MET A 1 7.95 1.62 21.38
N ALA A 2 7.56 1.62 22.67
CA ALA A 2 6.39 2.39 23.15
C ALA A 2 6.57 3.93 23.17
N VAL A 3 7.75 4.43 23.54
CA VAL A 3 8.03 5.88 23.68
C VAL A 3 7.98 6.62 22.34
N VAL A 4 8.61 6.06 21.31
CA VAL A 4 8.68 6.64 19.96
C VAL A 4 7.29 6.73 19.32
N ARG A 5 6.47 5.68 19.45
CA ARG A 5 5.08 5.70 18.97
C ARG A 5 4.25 6.77 19.70
N GLY A 6 4.44 6.91 21.01
CA GLY A 6 3.78 7.95 21.81
C GLY A 6 4.11 9.36 21.31
N GLN A 7 5.37 9.63 20.99
CA GLN A 7 5.80 10.91 20.42
C GLN A 7 5.14 11.20 19.06
N PHE A 8 5.11 10.20 18.17
CA PHE A 8 4.43 10.36 16.88
C PHE A 8 2.93 10.63 17.02
N ILE A 9 2.26 9.95 17.96
CA ILE A 9 0.83 10.17 18.24
C ILE A 9 0.62 11.60 18.79
N ALA A 10 1.46 12.05 19.72
CA ALA A 10 1.36 13.39 20.28
C ALA A 10 1.53 14.49 19.22
N ILE A 11 2.54 14.34 18.34
CA ILE A 11 2.78 15.26 17.23
C ILE A 11 1.59 15.26 16.26
N ALA A 12 1.08 14.08 15.89
CA ALA A 12 -0.08 13.97 15.00
C ALA A 12 -1.34 14.60 15.60
N ALA A 13 -1.58 14.40 16.90
CA ALA A 13 -2.70 15.00 17.62
C ALA A 13 -2.58 16.54 17.63
N TYR A 14 -1.39 17.06 17.95
CA TYR A 14 -1.12 18.50 17.91
C TYR A 14 -1.37 19.08 16.51
N LEU A 15 -0.85 18.45 15.46
CA LEU A 15 -1.04 18.90 14.07
C LEU A 15 -2.52 18.88 13.66
N ASN A 16 -3.29 17.91 14.12
CA ASN A 16 -4.73 17.85 13.84
C ASN A 16 -5.48 19.00 14.50
N VAL A 17 -5.15 19.32 15.75
CA VAL A 17 -5.73 20.47 16.46
C VAL A 17 -5.34 21.78 15.79
N ASP A 18 -4.06 21.98 15.46
CA ASP A 18 -3.56 23.18 14.77
C ASP A 18 -4.26 23.39 13.42
N ARG A 19 -4.41 22.34 12.61
CA ARG A 19 -5.16 22.39 11.34
C ARG A 19 -6.63 22.75 11.55
N SER A 20 -7.27 22.18 12.57
CA SER A 20 -8.67 22.50 12.89
C SER A 20 -8.82 23.96 13.29
N ASN A 21 -7.92 24.47 14.13
CA ASN A 21 -7.91 25.87 14.55
C ASN A 21 -7.70 26.80 13.36
N LYS A 22 -6.74 26.51 12.47
CA LYS A 22 -6.52 27.27 11.23
C LYS A 22 -7.75 27.30 10.33
N HIS A 23 -8.45 26.18 10.21
CA HIS A 23 -9.69 26.11 9.43
C HIS A 23 -10.77 27.02 10.02
N SER A 24 -11.02 26.91 11.33
CA SER A 24 -12.02 27.74 12.02
C SER A 24 -11.66 29.24 11.99
N GLN A 25 -10.37 29.57 12.14
CA GLN A 25 -9.88 30.95 12.02
C GLN A 25 -10.15 31.51 10.62
N LEU A 26 -9.82 30.76 9.56
CA LEU A 26 -10.08 31.18 8.19
C LEU A 26 -11.57 31.37 7.91
N GLU A 27 -12.44 30.48 8.42
CA GLU A 27 -13.89 30.65 8.31
C GLU A 27 -14.38 31.92 9.01
N HIS A 28 -13.86 32.21 10.20
CA HIS A 28 -14.18 33.43 10.93
C HIS A 28 -13.73 34.67 10.14
N THR A 29 -12.48 34.69 9.67
CA THR A 29 -11.93 35.80 8.89
C THR A 29 -12.72 36.02 7.60
N ILE A 30 -13.15 34.94 6.93
CA ILE A 30 -14.01 35.05 5.74
C ILE A 30 -15.34 35.72 6.10
N ARG A 31 -16.00 35.31 7.18
CA ARG A 31 -17.27 35.93 7.63
C ARG A 31 -17.09 37.41 7.96
N GLU A 32 -16.02 37.77 8.67
CA GLU A 32 -15.71 39.16 8.98
C GLU A 32 -15.46 39.98 7.71
N LEU A 33 -14.63 39.48 6.79
CA LEU A 33 -14.35 40.13 5.52
C LEU A 33 -15.59 40.25 4.64
N GLU A 34 -16.49 39.27 4.65
CA GLU A 34 -17.78 39.33 3.95
C GLU A 34 -18.67 40.42 4.52
N THR A 35 -18.79 40.54 5.85
CA THR A 35 -19.59 41.59 6.48
C THR A 35 -19.00 42.97 6.23
N LEU A 36 -17.67 43.12 6.30
CA LEU A 36 -16.97 44.36 5.98
C LEU A 36 -17.13 44.73 4.52
N HIS A 37 -17.01 43.76 3.60
CA HIS A 37 -17.18 44.00 2.16
C HIS A 37 -18.61 44.43 1.83
N ARG A 38 -19.63 43.81 2.45
CA ARG A 38 -21.04 44.23 2.31
C ARG A 38 -21.28 45.65 2.79
N ARG A 39 -20.59 46.10 3.84
CA ARG A 39 -20.74 47.44 4.42
C ARG A 39 -19.99 48.52 3.64
N THR A 40 -18.82 48.22 3.09
CA THR A 40 -17.90 49.23 2.55
C THR A 40 -17.69 49.15 1.04
N GLY A 41 -17.97 48.02 0.39
CA GLY A 41 -17.82 47.84 -1.06
C GLY A 41 -16.38 47.90 -1.60
N VAL A 42 -15.37 47.93 -0.72
CA VAL A 42 -13.98 48.21 -1.11
C VAL A 42 -13.33 47.00 -1.83
N LEU A 43 -12.62 47.27 -2.92
CA LEU A 43 -11.90 46.26 -3.73
C LEU A 43 -10.78 45.54 -2.98
N ALA A 44 -10.14 46.20 -2.01
CA ALA A 44 -9.12 45.62 -1.15
C ALA A 44 -9.67 44.44 -0.32
N THR A 45 -10.89 44.58 0.22
CA THR A 45 -11.59 43.53 0.97
C THR A 45 -11.89 42.32 0.10
N ARG A 46 -12.20 42.54 -1.19
CA ARG A 46 -12.44 41.45 -2.16
C ARG A 46 -11.18 40.63 -2.44
N ARG A 47 -10.00 41.26 -2.52
CA ARG A 47 -8.72 40.54 -2.71
C ARG A 47 -8.39 39.68 -1.49
N GLN A 48 -8.54 40.23 -0.28
CA GLN A 48 -8.31 39.50 0.97
C GLN A 48 -9.27 38.30 1.11
N LEU A 49 -10.55 38.50 0.79
CA LEU A 49 -11.57 37.46 0.80
C LEU A 49 -11.24 36.33 -0.20
N THR A 50 -10.78 36.69 -1.40
CA THR A 50 -10.34 35.71 -2.41
C THR A 50 -9.14 34.90 -1.92
N MET A 51 -8.18 35.54 -1.26
CA MET A 51 -7.03 34.85 -0.67
C MET A 51 -7.44 33.90 0.46
N ALA A 52 -8.30 34.35 1.38
CA ALA A 52 -8.79 33.53 2.47
C ALA A 52 -9.56 32.29 1.97
N HIS A 53 -10.43 32.45 0.97
CA HIS A 53 -11.08 31.31 0.32
C HIS A 53 -10.10 30.37 -0.37
N LYS A 54 -9.05 30.90 -1.03
CA LYS A 54 -8.03 30.07 -1.67
C LYS A 54 -7.29 29.23 -0.64
N GLN A 55 -6.94 29.81 0.51
CA GLN A 55 -6.31 29.09 1.62
C GLN A 55 -7.24 28.02 2.21
N LEU A 56 -8.52 28.34 2.40
CA LEU A 56 -9.51 27.36 2.87
C LEU A 56 -9.67 26.20 1.89
N ARG A 57 -9.75 26.49 0.58
CA ARG A 57 -9.81 25.47 -0.47
C ARG A 57 -8.55 24.61 -0.48
N ALA A 58 -7.37 25.18 -0.28
CA ALA A 58 -6.13 24.41 -0.22
C ALA A 58 -6.17 23.36 0.91
N ILE A 59 -6.61 23.76 2.11
CA ILE A 59 -6.81 22.82 3.23
C ILE A 59 -7.81 21.72 2.88
N GLY A 60 -8.89 22.07 2.17
CA GLY A 60 -9.87 21.10 1.67
C GLY A 60 -9.29 20.12 0.63
N MET A 61 -8.48 20.63 -0.30
CA MET A 61 -7.82 19.81 -1.32
C MET A 61 -6.81 18.83 -0.69
N ASP A 62 -6.04 19.26 0.30
CA ASP A 62 -5.10 18.38 1.02
C ASP A 62 -5.84 17.21 1.70
N ARG A 63 -7.00 17.49 2.31
CA ARG A 63 -7.86 16.45 2.90
C ARG A 63 -8.40 15.49 1.85
N ALA A 64 -8.87 16.01 0.72
CA ALA A 64 -9.37 15.18 -0.38
C ALA A 64 -8.26 14.30 -0.96
N GLN A 65 -7.06 14.84 -1.17
CA GLN A 65 -5.90 14.10 -1.64
C GLN A 65 -5.52 12.97 -0.68
N TYR A 66 -5.48 13.26 0.62
CA TYR A 66 -5.21 12.23 1.63
C TYR A 66 -6.27 11.13 1.65
N ALA A 67 -7.56 11.49 1.53
CA ALA A 67 -8.64 10.52 1.44
C ALA A 67 -8.51 9.61 0.19
N LEU A 68 -8.17 10.19 -0.96
CA LEU A 68 -7.90 9.43 -2.19
C LEU A 68 -6.73 8.47 -2.03
N LEU A 69 -5.63 8.91 -1.38
CA LEU A 69 -4.50 8.05 -1.06
C LEU A 69 -4.91 6.87 -0.17
N LEU A 70 -5.74 7.12 0.85
CA LEU A 70 -6.23 6.07 1.74
C LEU A 70 -7.12 5.06 0.99
N VAL A 71 -8.01 5.55 0.12
CA VAL A 71 -8.85 4.69 -0.72
C VAL A 71 -7.99 3.83 -1.66
N LYS A 72 -6.99 4.44 -2.32
CA LYS A 72 -6.05 3.73 -3.18
C LYS A 72 -5.29 2.66 -2.40
N TYR A 73 -4.78 3.00 -1.21
CA TYR A 73 -4.11 2.05 -0.33
C TYR A 73 -5.02 0.87 0.03
N LYS A 74 -6.25 1.15 0.48
CA LYS A 74 -7.23 0.10 0.80
C LYS A 74 -7.56 -0.77 -0.41
N TYR A 75 -7.73 -0.15 -1.58
CA TYR A 75 -7.97 -0.88 -2.82
C TYR A 75 -6.83 -1.86 -3.15
N TYR A 76 -5.56 -1.48 -2.98
CA TYR A 76 -4.46 -2.42 -3.19
C TYR A 76 -4.32 -3.45 -2.07
N ALA A 77 -4.57 -3.06 -0.82
CA ALA A 77 -4.50 -3.97 0.32
C ALA A 77 -5.65 -5.01 0.33
N GLU A 78 -6.82 -4.65 -0.21
CA GLU A 78 -8.05 -5.44 -0.10
C GLU A 78 -8.56 -5.96 -1.44
N GLY A 79 -8.32 -5.24 -2.55
CA GLY A 79 -8.96 -5.43 -3.84
C GLY A 79 -8.50 -6.65 -4.65
N ASN A 80 -7.32 -7.22 -4.34
CA ASN A 80 -6.91 -8.51 -4.90
C ASN A 80 -6.57 -9.54 -3.82
N LYS A 81 -7.35 -9.58 -2.73
CA LYS A 81 -7.20 -10.65 -1.73
C LYS A 81 -7.36 -12.02 -2.36
N ALA A 82 -8.37 -12.22 -3.21
CA ALA A 82 -8.62 -13.50 -3.88
C ALA A 82 -7.44 -13.94 -4.76
N GLY A 83 -6.87 -13.05 -5.58
CA GLY A 83 -5.69 -13.38 -6.40
C GLY A 83 -4.42 -13.54 -5.58
N CYS A 84 -4.22 -12.78 -4.49
CA CYS A 84 -3.12 -13.00 -3.56
C CYS A 84 -3.22 -14.36 -2.87
N PHE A 85 -4.41 -14.75 -2.39
CA PHE A 85 -4.65 -16.07 -1.81
C PHE A 85 -4.44 -17.18 -2.85
N LEU A 86 -4.95 -17.01 -4.07
CA LEU A 86 -4.73 -17.96 -5.16
C LEU A 86 -3.24 -18.08 -5.49
N ALA A 87 -2.52 -16.98 -5.64
CA ALA A 87 -1.09 -16.99 -5.93
C ALA A 87 -0.27 -17.59 -4.78
N GLN A 88 -0.68 -17.39 -3.53
CA GLN A 88 -0.08 -18.07 -2.38
C GLN A 88 -0.37 -19.57 -2.42
N HIS A 89 -1.61 -19.97 -2.69
CA HIS A 89 -2.00 -21.37 -2.75
C HIS A 89 -1.29 -22.13 -3.87
N LEU A 90 -1.24 -21.54 -5.08
CA LEU A 90 -0.50 -22.07 -6.23
C LEU A 90 0.99 -22.22 -5.94
N ARG A 91 1.61 -21.25 -5.24
CA ARG A 91 3.03 -21.36 -4.84
C ARG A 91 3.25 -22.49 -3.84
N SER A 92 2.40 -22.61 -2.82
CA SER A 92 2.48 -23.71 -1.86
C SER A 92 2.29 -25.07 -2.51
N GLN A 93 1.32 -25.18 -3.43
CA GLN A 93 1.07 -26.41 -4.18
C GLN A 93 2.24 -26.77 -5.11
N ALA A 94 2.81 -25.77 -5.80
CA ALA A 94 3.99 -25.98 -6.65
C ALA A 94 5.23 -26.41 -5.85
N VAL A 95 5.39 -25.93 -4.60
CA VAL A 95 6.47 -26.38 -3.70
C VAL A 95 6.20 -27.80 -3.20
N GLN A 96 4.95 -28.13 -2.85
CA GLN A 96 4.58 -29.47 -2.39
C GLN A 96 4.84 -30.55 -3.45
N TRP A 97 4.63 -30.24 -4.73
CA TRP A 97 4.87 -31.17 -5.83
C TRP A 97 6.30 -31.11 -6.39
N ARG A 98 7.14 -30.21 -5.89
CA ARG A 98 8.53 -30.11 -6.34
C ARG A 98 9.34 -31.24 -5.73
N VAL A 99 9.82 -32.15 -6.57
CA VAL A 99 10.85 -33.12 -6.17
C VAL A 99 12.20 -32.39 -6.17
N GLU A 100 12.77 -32.19 -4.98
CA GLU A 100 14.03 -31.45 -4.85
C GLU A 100 15.26 -32.29 -5.21
N LYS A 101 15.24 -33.59 -4.88
CA LYS A 101 16.39 -34.49 -5.04
C LYS A 101 15.93 -35.89 -5.39
N PHE A 102 16.64 -36.55 -6.29
CA PHE A 102 16.48 -37.96 -6.58
C PHE A 102 17.59 -38.76 -5.91
N ARG A 103 17.25 -39.97 -5.45
CA ARG A 103 18.21 -40.91 -4.86
C ARG A 103 18.68 -41.88 -5.95
N LEU A 104 19.98 -41.91 -6.22
CA LEU A 104 20.60 -42.89 -7.12
C LEU A 104 20.71 -44.27 -6.45
N VAL A 105 21.03 -45.29 -7.25
CA VAL A 105 21.20 -46.66 -6.77
C VAL A 105 22.31 -46.76 -5.71
N ASP A 106 23.35 -45.92 -5.84
CA ASP A 106 24.45 -45.80 -4.88
C ASP A 106 24.08 -45.08 -3.56
N GLY A 107 22.82 -44.69 -3.39
CA GLY A 107 22.31 -43.99 -2.21
C GLY A 107 22.60 -42.48 -2.18
N THR A 108 23.34 -41.95 -3.15
CA THR A 108 23.65 -40.52 -3.27
C THR A 108 22.43 -39.72 -3.74
N LEU A 109 22.24 -38.52 -3.17
CA LEU A 109 21.16 -37.59 -3.56
C LEU A 109 21.67 -36.59 -4.59
N THR A 110 20.94 -36.45 -5.70
CA THR A 110 21.37 -35.61 -6.82
C THR A 110 20.21 -34.82 -7.43
N CYS A 111 20.53 -33.62 -7.92
CA CYS A 111 19.61 -32.75 -8.68
C CYS A 111 20.05 -32.56 -10.14
N GLN A 112 21.16 -33.19 -10.54
CA GLN A 112 21.71 -33.07 -11.89
C GLN A 112 20.90 -33.92 -12.87
N GLU A 113 20.30 -33.26 -13.86
CA GLU A 113 19.42 -33.88 -14.85
C GLU A 113 20.10 -35.02 -15.61
N GLU A 114 21.37 -34.83 -16.02
CA GLU A 114 22.13 -35.83 -16.78
C GLU A 114 22.29 -37.17 -16.05
N LEU A 115 22.49 -37.13 -14.73
CA LEU A 115 22.64 -38.34 -13.91
C LEU A 115 21.29 -39.03 -13.69
N ILE A 116 20.22 -38.24 -13.53
CA ILE A 116 18.87 -38.76 -13.39
C ILE A 116 18.45 -39.48 -14.67
N THR A 117 18.65 -38.87 -15.83
CA THR A 117 18.27 -39.47 -17.12
C THR A 117 19.03 -40.78 -17.37
N LYS A 118 20.33 -40.84 -17.10
CA LYS A 118 21.12 -42.07 -17.25
C LYS A 118 20.65 -43.21 -16.34
N GLU A 119 20.25 -42.91 -15.11
CA GLU A 119 19.69 -43.91 -14.19
C GLU A 119 18.31 -44.41 -14.64
N PHE A 120 17.46 -43.54 -15.18
CA PHE A 120 16.20 -43.98 -15.75
C PHE A 120 16.41 -44.84 -17.01
N GLU A 121 17.35 -44.46 -17.88
CA GLU A 121 17.72 -45.23 -19.07
C GLU A 121 18.24 -46.63 -18.70
N SER A 122 19.16 -46.72 -17.73
CA SER A 122 19.71 -48.00 -17.27
C SER A 122 18.64 -48.89 -16.63
N PHE A 123 17.76 -48.30 -15.82
CA PHE A 123 16.65 -49.02 -15.20
C PHE A 123 15.68 -49.60 -16.24
N TYR A 124 15.25 -48.81 -17.23
CA TYR A 124 14.34 -49.33 -18.25
C TYR A 124 15.02 -50.30 -19.21
N ALA A 125 16.30 -50.08 -19.56
CA ALA A 125 17.07 -51.03 -20.37
C ALA A 125 17.14 -52.41 -19.70
N THR A 126 17.39 -52.47 -18.39
CA THR A 126 17.39 -53.73 -17.64
C THR A 126 16.00 -54.34 -17.50
N LEU A 127 14.97 -53.52 -17.26
CA LEU A 127 13.59 -53.98 -17.14
C LEU A 127 13.06 -54.64 -18.43
N TYR A 128 13.41 -54.08 -19.59
CA TYR A 128 12.99 -54.60 -20.89
C TYR A 128 13.93 -55.65 -21.48
N ALA A 129 15.18 -55.75 -21.02
CA ALA A 129 16.10 -56.82 -21.40
C ALA A 129 15.91 -58.13 -20.60
N ALA A 130 15.13 -58.09 -19.51
CA ALA A 130 14.79 -59.25 -18.68
C ALA A 130 13.52 -59.99 -19.14
N ASN A 131 12.89 -59.54 -20.24
CA ASN A 131 11.85 -60.25 -21.00
C ASN A 131 12.43 -60.82 -22.29
#